data_AF-A0A2A2WBH0-F1
#
_entry.id   AF-A0A2A2WBH0-F1
#
_cell.length_a   1.000
_cell.length_b   1.000
_cell.length_c   1.000
_cell.angle_alpha   90.00
_cell.angle_beta   90.00
_cell.angle_gamma   90.00
#
_symmetry.space_group_name_H-M   'P 1'
#
loop_
_entity.id
_entity.type
_entity.pdbx_description
1 polymer ?
#
loop_
_entity_poly.entity_id
_entity_poly.type
_entity_poly.pdbx_seq_one_letter_code
_entity_poly.pdbx_strand_id
1 'polypeptide(L)'
;MRCLRFSLLMVLHTLTAFAAELPAQDPTPESIARRQFNQVFVKVIMPVTAHTSKQDGPIVEKWVAQELKQLGEPEYFAVTNWVPVCDGLLADDVVDNDIWDGRLAKASFCPVGGDLPERNSGRVLVSVIGWSPGGVEARVTLADEPGTRAVEPALSRSPSGEKRQAQGEKPMAYVAVLIGPPPQEGGT
;
A
#
# COMPACT_ATOMS: atom_id res chain seq x y z
N MET A 1 42.40 -71.55 17.69
CA MET A 1 41.37 -70.61 17.18
C MET A 1 41.53 -69.31 17.97
N ARG A 2 42.30 -68.32 17.48
CA ARG A 2 41.85 -67.03 16.88
C ARG A 2 40.74 -66.35 17.72
N CYS A 3 40.98 -65.29 18.51
CA CYS A 3 41.37 -63.89 18.21
C CYS A 3 40.17 -62.91 18.28
N LEU A 4 40.25 -61.98 19.25
CA LEU A 4 40.01 -60.52 19.16
C LEU A 4 38.61 -59.90 18.92
N ARG A 5 38.30 -58.95 19.84
CA ARG A 5 37.74 -57.58 19.67
C ARG A 5 36.24 -57.30 19.86
N PHE A 6 35.98 -56.48 20.88
CA PHE A 6 35.18 -55.24 20.92
C PHE A 6 34.02 -55.10 19.93
N SER A 7 32.81 -54.82 20.44
CA SER A 7 32.06 -53.60 20.11
C SER A 7 30.85 -53.41 21.05
N LEU A 8 30.86 -52.23 21.67
CA LEU A 8 29.76 -51.51 22.32
C LEU A 8 28.56 -51.40 21.37
N LEU A 9 27.30 -51.52 21.84
CA LEU A 9 26.14 -50.91 21.16
C LEU A 9 24.88 -50.89 22.06
N MET A 10 24.66 -49.71 22.65
CA MET A 10 23.41 -48.95 22.69
C MET A 10 22.13 -49.71 23.08
N VAL A 11 21.74 -49.56 24.35
CA VAL A 11 20.34 -49.71 24.78
C VAL A 11 19.51 -48.63 24.07
N LEU A 12 18.70 -49.01 23.09
CA LEU A 12 17.70 -48.13 22.48
C LEU A 12 16.72 -47.66 23.55
N HIS A 13 16.85 -46.39 23.98
CA HIS A 13 15.73 -45.66 24.55
C HIS A 13 14.77 -45.32 23.41
N THR A 14 13.61 -45.96 23.40
CA THR A 14 12.45 -45.49 22.64
C THR A 14 12.00 -44.15 23.26
N LEU A 15 12.59 -43.06 22.80
CA LEU A 15 12.01 -41.72 22.93
C LEU A 15 10.75 -41.71 22.06
N THR A 16 9.60 -41.93 22.68
CA THR A 16 8.33 -41.50 22.11
C THR A 16 8.39 -39.99 21.97
N ALA A 17 8.67 -39.54 20.74
CA ALA A 17 8.48 -38.15 20.37
C ALA A 17 6.97 -37.88 20.43
N PHE A 18 6.51 -37.36 21.58
CA PHE A 18 5.30 -36.55 21.60
C PHE A 18 5.60 -35.33 20.74
N ALA A 19 5.26 -35.41 19.46
CA ALA A 19 4.93 -34.23 18.70
C ALA A 19 3.70 -33.64 19.40
N ALA A 20 3.95 -32.75 20.35
CA ALA A 20 2.93 -31.79 20.75
C ALA A 20 2.70 -30.95 19.49
N GLU A 21 1.69 -31.34 18.70
CA GLU A 21 0.99 -30.40 17.85
C GLU A 21 0.52 -29.29 18.78
N LEU A 22 1.31 -28.22 18.85
CA LEU A 22 0.81 -26.91 19.22
C LEU A 22 -0.45 -26.74 18.38
N PRO A 23 -1.63 -26.51 18.98
CA PRO A 23 -2.80 -26.20 18.19
C PRO A 23 -2.41 -25.00 17.34
N ALA A 24 -2.32 -25.22 16.02
CA ALA A 24 -2.23 -24.14 15.07
C ALA A 24 -3.42 -23.24 15.43
N GLN A 25 -3.14 -22.03 15.91
CA GLN A 25 -4.20 -21.09 16.21
C GLN A 25 -5.05 -20.98 14.96
N ASP A 26 -6.35 -21.24 15.09
CA ASP A 26 -7.28 -21.07 13.98
C ASP A 26 -7.06 -19.67 13.39
N PRO A 27 -6.98 -19.53 12.05
CA PRO A 27 -6.75 -18.23 11.44
C PRO A 27 -7.79 -17.25 11.97
N THR A 28 -7.32 -16.14 12.53
CA THR A 28 -8.20 -15.10 13.08
C THR A 28 -9.20 -14.71 11.99
N PRO A 29 -10.52 -14.77 12.23
CA PRO A 29 -11.51 -14.40 11.23
C PRO A 29 -11.18 -13.05 10.58
N GLU A 30 -11.22 -12.97 9.25
CA GLU A 30 -10.80 -11.78 8.48
C GLU A 30 -11.48 -10.49 8.95
N SER A 31 -12.74 -10.57 9.36
CA SER A 31 -13.49 -9.43 9.90
C SER A 31 -12.92 -8.90 11.21
N ILE A 32 -12.35 -9.78 12.04
CA ILE A 32 -11.66 -9.44 13.28
C ILE A 32 -10.27 -8.87 12.94
N ALA A 33 -9.56 -9.45 11.97
CA ALA A 33 -8.27 -8.93 11.52
C ALA A 33 -8.42 -7.50 10.95
N ARG A 34 -9.40 -7.24 10.07
CA ARG A 34 -9.67 -5.90 9.52
C ARG A 34 -10.02 -4.87 10.60
N ARG A 35 -10.73 -5.27 11.67
CA ARG A 35 -11.02 -4.39 12.82
C ARG A 35 -9.78 -4.01 13.62
N GLN A 36 -8.69 -4.77 13.52
CA GLN A 36 -7.46 -4.53 14.28
C GLN A 36 -6.49 -3.59 13.55
N PHE A 37 -6.57 -3.54 12.22
CA PHE A 37 -5.66 -2.73 11.42
C PHE A 37 -6.16 -1.30 11.22
N ASN A 38 -5.22 -0.34 11.24
CA ASN A 38 -5.51 1.03 10.83
C ASN A 38 -5.94 1.07 9.36
N GLN A 39 -6.80 2.02 9.04
CA GLN A 39 -7.32 2.18 7.68
C GLN A 39 -6.34 3.01 6.85
N VAL A 40 -6.17 2.65 5.58
CA VAL A 40 -5.37 3.44 4.63
C VAL A 40 -6.33 4.17 3.70
N PHE A 41 -6.17 5.49 3.60
CA PHE A 41 -6.92 6.31 2.66
C PHE A 41 -5.99 7.01 1.69
N VAL A 42 -6.41 7.08 0.44
CA VAL A 42 -5.66 7.75 -0.63
C VAL A 42 -6.52 8.78 -1.32
N LYS A 43 -5.88 9.83 -1.82
CA LYS A 43 -6.51 10.87 -2.63
C LYS A 43 -5.61 11.24 -3.79
N VAL A 44 -6.18 11.28 -5.00
CA VAL A 44 -5.46 11.67 -6.21
C VAL A 44 -5.61 13.16 -6.45
N ILE A 45 -4.48 13.81 -6.73
CA ILE A 45 -4.37 15.23 -6.94
C ILE A 45 -3.65 15.48 -8.25
N MET A 46 -4.29 16.25 -9.12
CA MET A 46 -3.75 16.61 -10.42
C MET A 46 -3.14 18.01 -10.36
N PRO A 47 -1.91 18.20 -10.85
CA PRO A 47 -1.39 19.54 -11.09
C PRO A 47 -2.19 20.21 -12.21
N VAL A 48 -2.30 21.54 -12.16
CA VAL A 48 -2.87 22.31 -13.26
C VAL A 48 -1.80 22.48 -14.33
N THR A 49 -2.09 21.98 -15.53
CA THR A 49 -1.21 22.07 -16.70
C THR A 49 -2.00 22.44 -17.95
N ALA A 50 -1.32 22.63 -19.08
CA ALA A 50 -1.97 22.81 -20.38
C ALA A 50 -2.85 21.60 -20.78
N HIS A 51 -2.55 20.40 -20.27
CA HIS A 51 -3.28 19.16 -20.56
C HIS A 51 -4.28 18.78 -19.46
N THR A 52 -4.16 19.39 -18.28
CA THR A 52 -4.99 19.15 -17.09
C THR A 52 -5.46 20.49 -16.55
N SER A 53 -6.37 21.15 -17.27
CA SER A 53 -6.95 22.42 -16.83
C SER A 53 -7.67 22.24 -15.50
N LYS A 54 -7.63 23.24 -14.63
CA LYS A 54 -8.32 23.22 -13.33
C LYS A 54 -9.80 22.87 -13.47
N GLN A 55 -10.28 21.99 -12.60
CA GLN A 55 -11.67 21.59 -12.51
C GLN A 55 -12.19 21.78 -11.09
N ASP A 56 -13.51 21.85 -10.97
CA ASP A 56 -14.16 21.64 -9.68
C ASP A 56 -13.94 20.18 -9.28
N GLY A 57 -13.59 19.99 -8.01
CA GLY A 57 -13.29 18.67 -7.48
C GLY A 57 -13.38 18.68 -5.96
N PRO A 58 -13.13 17.53 -5.33
CA PRO A 58 -13.06 17.43 -3.89
C PRO A 58 -12.08 18.43 -3.28
N ILE A 59 -12.34 18.77 -2.02
CA ILE A 59 -11.47 19.67 -1.26
C ILE A 59 -10.08 19.05 -1.14
N VAL A 60 -9.05 19.87 -1.38
CA VAL A 60 -7.67 19.55 -1.03
C VAL A 60 -7.40 20.09 0.37
N GLU A 61 -7.11 19.20 1.32
CA GLU A 61 -6.89 19.57 2.71
C GLU A 61 -5.69 20.50 2.85
N LYS A 62 -5.76 21.39 3.85
CA LYS A 62 -4.71 22.39 4.09
C LYS A 62 -3.30 21.78 4.23
N TRP A 63 -3.18 20.61 4.86
CA TRP A 63 -1.89 19.95 5.03
C TRP A 63 -1.36 19.41 3.69
N VAL A 64 -2.23 18.86 2.85
CA VAL A 64 -1.88 18.40 1.50
C VAL A 64 -1.41 19.58 0.65
N ALA A 65 -2.17 20.68 0.70
CA ALA A 65 -1.84 21.94 0.03
C ALA A 65 -0.46 22.50 0.44
N GLN A 66 -0.11 22.36 1.72
CA GLN A 66 1.20 22.77 2.25
C GLN A 66 2.34 21.88 1.73
N GLU A 67 2.15 20.57 1.71
CA GLU A 67 3.13 19.62 1.16
C GLU A 67 3.34 19.85 -0.35
N LEU A 68 2.26 20.00 -1.13
CA LEU A 68 2.35 20.30 -2.56
C LEU A 68 3.12 21.59 -2.84
N LYS A 69 2.90 22.63 -2.02
CA LYS A 69 3.67 23.87 -2.12
C LYS A 69 5.16 23.65 -1.85
N GLN A 70 5.53 22.80 -0.90
CA GLN A 70 6.92 22.44 -0.63
C GLN A 70 7.54 21.64 -1.78
N LEU A 71 6.74 20.81 -2.44
CA LEU A 71 7.09 20.10 -3.68
C LEU A 71 7.13 21.01 -4.92
N GLY A 72 6.83 22.31 -4.77
CA GLY A 72 6.88 23.27 -5.86
C GLY A 72 5.66 23.24 -6.79
N GLU A 73 4.53 22.66 -6.37
CA GLU A 73 3.28 22.66 -7.14
C GLU A 73 2.30 23.71 -6.60
N PRO A 74 2.20 24.89 -7.24
CA PRO A 74 1.36 25.98 -6.76
C PRO A 74 -0.12 25.85 -7.16
N GLU A 75 -0.43 25.10 -8.21
CA GLU A 75 -1.79 24.99 -8.73
C GLU A 75 -2.18 23.53 -8.95
N TYR A 76 -3.28 23.11 -8.31
CA TYR A 76 -3.72 21.73 -8.29
C TYR A 76 -5.23 21.63 -8.00
N PHE A 77 -5.78 20.45 -8.20
CA PHE A 77 -7.13 20.07 -7.79
C PHE A 77 -7.20 18.55 -7.52
N ALA A 78 -8.09 18.12 -6.63
CA ALA A 78 -8.32 16.69 -6.41
C ALA A 78 -9.29 16.12 -7.46
N VAL A 79 -9.06 14.88 -7.89
CA VAL A 79 -9.99 14.15 -8.78
C VAL A 79 -10.75 13.04 -8.03
N THR A 80 -10.35 12.74 -6.80
CA THR A 80 -11.05 11.80 -5.92
C THR A 80 -11.31 12.42 -4.55
N ASN A 81 -12.30 11.88 -3.84
CA ASN A 81 -12.36 12.01 -2.38
C ASN A 81 -11.27 11.13 -1.75
N TRP A 82 -11.23 11.05 -0.42
CA TRP A 82 -10.47 10.00 0.26
C TRP A 82 -11.10 8.63 -0.06
N VAL A 83 -10.34 7.79 -0.75
CA VAL A 83 -10.73 6.42 -1.10
C VAL A 83 -10.03 5.46 -0.14
N PRO A 84 -10.74 4.56 0.54
CA PRO A 84 -10.09 3.53 1.35
C PRO A 84 -9.36 2.53 0.43
N VAL A 85 -8.16 2.13 0.83
CA VAL A 85 -7.42 1.04 0.19
C VAL A 85 -7.48 -0.15 1.13
N CYS A 86 -8.14 -1.20 0.67
CA CYS A 86 -8.24 -2.47 1.37
C CYS A 86 -6.93 -3.23 1.26
N ASP A 87 -6.59 -3.92 2.34
CA ASP A 87 -5.40 -4.77 2.42
C ASP A 87 -5.66 -6.09 1.69
N GLY A 88 -4.99 -6.27 0.55
CA GLY A 88 -5.05 -7.52 -0.22
C GLY A 88 -4.44 -8.71 0.51
N LEU A 89 -3.66 -8.51 1.59
CA LEU A 89 -3.18 -9.58 2.46
C LEU A 89 -4.29 -10.11 3.39
N LEU A 90 -5.41 -9.40 3.52
CA LEU A 90 -6.54 -9.72 4.39
C LEU A 90 -7.81 -10.09 3.61
N ALA A 91 -7.67 -10.39 2.33
CA ALA A 91 -8.77 -10.85 1.50
C ALA A 91 -8.31 -12.10 0.74
N ASP A 92 -9.17 -13.10 0.66
CA ASP A 92 -8.96 -14.30 -0.15
C ASP A 92 -8.89 -14.03 -1.68
N ASP A 93 -8.92 -12.76 -2.11
CA ASP A 93 -8.80 -12.30 -3.49
C ASP A 93 -7.81 -11.14 -3.66
N VAL A 94 -7.29 -10.98 -4.89
CA VAL A 94 -6.54 -9.79 -5.29
C VAL A 94 -7.52 -8.63 -5.27
N VAL A 95 -7.48 -7.82 -4.21
CA VAL A 95 -8.31 -6.62 -4.11
C VAL A 95 -7.78 -5.58 -5.09
N ASP A 96 -8.41 -5.49 -6.26
CA ASP A 96 -8.21 -4.37 -7.17
C ASP A 96 -8.94 -3.15 -6.58
N ASN A 97 -8.21 -2.32 -5.80
CA ASN A 97 -8.81 -1.12 -5.24
C ASN A 97 -8.93 -0.07 -6.34
N ASP A 98 -10.12 0.06 -6.92
CA ASP A 98 -10.45 1.12 -7.87
C ASP A 98 -10.39 2.51 -7.20
N ILE A 99 -9.26 3.21 -7.34
CA ILE A 99 -9.07 4.55 -6.77
C ILE A 99 -9.68 5.61 -7.67
N TRP A 100 -9.42 5.53 -8.98
CA TRP A 100 -9.90 6.51 -9.95
C TRP A 100 -10.08 5.86 -11.32
N ASP A 101 -11.19 6.16 -12.00
CA ASP A 101 -11.51 5.60 -13.31
C ASP A 101 -10.70 6.22 -14.48
N GLY A 102 -9.80 7.16 -14.17
CA GLY A 102 -8.98 7.86 -15.15
C GLY A 102 -9.76 8.91 -15.96
N ARG A 103 -11.02 9.21 -15.64
CA ARG A 103 -11.81 10.18 -16.40
C ARG A 103 -11.63 11.59 -15.86
N LEU A 104 -11.31 12.52 -16.75
CA LEU A 104 -11.13 13.93 -16.43
C LEU A 104 -11.76 14.81 -17.51
N ALA A 105 -13.04 15.16 -17.37
CA ALA A 105 -13.82 15.93 -18.34
C ALA A 105 -13.60 15.51 -19.81
N LYS A 106 -12.71 16.20 -20.55
CA LYS A 106 -12.40 15.94 -21.96
C LYS A 106 -11.19 15.02 -22.19
N ALA A 107 -10.54 14.56 -21.12
CA ALA A 107 -9.38 13.68 -21.16
C ALA A 107 -9.71 12.33 -20.52
N SER A 108 -9.09 11.28 -21.05
CA SER A 108 -9.12 9.93 -20.51
C SER A 108 -7.70 9.48 -20.24
N PHE A 109 -7.47 9.05 -19.01
CA PHE A 109 -6.25 8.42 -18.53
C PHE A 109 -6.52 6.93 -18.32
N CYS A 110 -5.47 6.18 -17.98
CA CYS A 110 -5.65 4.82 -17.50
C CYS A 110 -6.26 4.85 -16.08
N PRO A 111 -7.13 3.88 -15.73
CA PRO A 111 -7.65 3.73 -14.38
C PRO A 111 -6.53 3.50 -13.37
N VAL A 112 -6.71 4.05 -12.17
CA VAL A 112 -5.75 3.99 -11.09
C VAL A 112 -6.21 3.02 -10.02
N GLY A 113 -5.35 2.05 -9.73
CA GLY A 113 -5.54 1.03 -8.70
C GLY A 113 -4.68 1.29 -7.46
N GLY A 114 -5.14 0.81 -6.31
CA GLY A 114 -4.45 0.86 -5.03
C GLY A 114 -4.10 -0.52 -4.50
N ASP A 115 -2.94 -0.63 -3.86
CA ASP A 115 -2.52 -1.87 -3.21
C ASP A 115 -1.69 -1.58 -1.94
N LEU A 116 -1.74 -2.53 -1.00
CA LEU A 116 -0.97 -2.56 0.24
C LEU A 116 -0.01 -3.77 0.22
N PRO A 117 1.03 -3.75 -0.64
CA PRO A 117 1.86 -4.93 -0.87
C PRO A 117 2.62 -5.41 0.38
N GLU A 118 2.86 -4.53 1.36
CA GLU A 118 3.52 -4.89 2.59
C GLU A 118 2.89 -4.17 3.78
N ARG A 119 2.56 -4.94 4.82
CA ARG A 119 2.19 -4.41 6.12
C ARG A 119 2.80 -5.26 7.22
N ASN A 120 3.89 -4.77 7.81
CA ASN A 120 4.61 -5.49 8.85
C ASN A 120 5.39 -4.51 9.73
N SER A 121 5.70 -4.96 10.95
CA SER A 121 6.61 -4.23 11.86
C SER A 121 6.19 -2.78 12.12
N GLY A 122 4.87 -2.51 12.22
CA GLY A 122 4.34 -1.16 12.44
C GLY A 122 4.51 -0.21 11.24
N ARG A 123 4.73 -0.74 10.04
CA ARG A 123 4.83 0.03 8.80
C ARG A 123 3.94 -0.55 7.72
N VAL A 124 3.48 0.32 6.84
CA VAL A 124 2.67 -0.03 5.67
C VAL A 124 3.29 0.57 4.42
N LEU A 125 3.40 -0.24 3.38
CA LEU A 125 3.77 0.17 2.04
C LEU A 125 2.50 0.33 1.22
N VAL A 126 2.26 1.54 0.73
CA VAL A 126 1.12 1.86 -0.12
C VAL A 126 1.63 2.05 -1.54
N SER A 127 0.96 1.41 -2.50
CA SER A 127 1.24 1.52 -3.93
C SER A 127 0.00 2.01 -4.66
N VAL A 128 0.14 3.05 -5.48
CA VAL A 128 -0.93 3.60 -6.32
C VAL A 128 -0.44 3.66 -7.77
N ILE A 129 -1.03 2.82 -8.61
CA ILE A 129 -0.54 2.51 -9.96
C ILE A 129 -1.63 2.72 -11.00
N GLY A 130 -1.27 2.70 -12.29
CA GLY A 130 -2.26 2.67 -13.38
C GLY A 130 -2.38 3.96 -14.19
N TRP A 131 -1.38 4.83 -14.16
CA TRP A 131 -1.40 6.05 -14.98
C TRP A 131 -0.96 5.80 -16.43
N SER A 132 -1.33 6.71 -17.33
CA SER A 132 -0.91 6.69 -18.75
C SER A 132 0.02 7.87 -19.07
N PRO A 133 1.16 7.65 -19.74
CA PRO A 133 1.67 6.37 -20.24
C PRO A 133 2.05 5.40 -19.10
N GLY A 134 1.89 4.10 -19.36
CA GLY A 134 2.07 3.03 -18.37
C GLY A 134 3.44 3.02 -17.68
N GLY A 135 3.50 2.47 -16.47
CA GLY A 135 4.74 2.36 -15.68
C GLY A 135 4.98 3.50 -14.67
N VAL A 136 3.99 4.38 -14.51
CA VAL A 136 3.96 5.41 -13.46
C VAL A 136 3.32 4.83 -12.20
N GLU A 137 3.89 5.15 -11.05
CA GLU A 137 3.35 4.80 -9.73
C GLU A 137 3.70 5.86 -8.68
N ALA A 138 2.85 5.98 -7.66
CA ALA A 138 3.22 6.59 -6.40
C ALA A 138 3.35 5.48 -5.35
N ARG A 139 4.48 5.44 -4.64
CA ARG A 139 4.74 4.39 -3.66
C ARG A 139 5.41 4.98 -2.43
N VAL A 140 4.84 4.69 -1.26
CA VAL A 140 5.25 5.29 0.02
C VAL A 140 5.24 4.26 1.13
N THR A 141 6.27 4.29 1.98
CA THR A 141 6.28 3.54 3.25
C THR A 141 5.99 4.52 4.37
N LEU A 142 4.97 4.21 5.18
CA LEU A 142 4.54 5.03 6.31
C LEU A 142 4.57 4.22 7.60
N ALA A 143 4.67 4.92 8.73
CA ALA A 143 4.31 4.34 10.01
C ALA A 143 2.82 3.98 9.98
N ASP A 144 2.50 2.77 10.42
CA ASP A 144 1.14 2.29 10.54
C ASP A 144 0.52 2.82 11.84
N GLU A 145 0.38 4.14 11.92
CA GLU A 145 -0.12 4.86 13.09
C GLU A 145 -1.16 5.91 12.65
N PRO A 146 -2.32 6.02 13.33
CA PRO A 146 -3.35 6.99 12.98
C PRO A 146 -2.83 8.43 12.96
N GLY A 147 -3.15 9.15 11.89
CA GLY A 147 -2.68 10.51 11.63
C GLY A 147 -1.39 10.59 10.83
N THR A 148 -0.67 9.46 10.64
CA THR A 148 0.47 9.40 9.71
C THR A 148 -0.01 9.66 8.30
N ARG A 149 0.74 10.49 7.56
CA ARG A 149 0.33 10.96 6.24
C ARG A 149 1.52 11.39 5.41
N ALA A 150 1.36 11.36 4.10
CA ALA A 150 2.35 11.84 3.14
C ALA A 150 1.69 12.29 1.85
N VAL A 151 2.46 13.01 1.02
CA VAL A 151 2.12 13.30 -0.37
C VAL A 151 3.30 12.85 -1.23
N GLU A 152 3.07 11.92 -2.14
CA GLU A 152 4.11 11.45 -3.07
C GLU A 152 3.75 11.79 -4.52
N PRO A 153 4.73 12.21 -5.33
CA PRO A 153 4.53 12.33 -6.77
C PRO A 153 4.36 10.94 -7.41
N ALA A 154 3.45 10.83 -8.37
CA ALA A 154 3.35 9.67 -9.25
C ALA A 154 4.39 9.80 -10.36
N LEU A 155 5.37 8.90 -10.35
CA LEU A 155 6.55 8.93 -11.23
C LEU A 155 6.73 7.61 -11.97
N SER A 156 7.30 7.67 -13.17
CA SER A 156 7.72 6.47 -13.90
C SER A 156 8.82 5.74 -13.14
N ARG A 157 8.81 4.40 -13.13
CA ARG A 157 9.95 3.62 -12.63
C ARG A 157 10.77 3.01 -13.75
N SER A 158 12.08 2.92 -13.51
CA SER A 158 12.96 2.07 -14.31
C SER A 158 12.66 0.59 -14.06
N PRO A 159 13.09 -0.32 -14.95
CA PRO A 159 13.11 -1.75 -14.67
C PRO A 159 13.94 -2.13 -13.42
N SER A 160 14.89 -1.27 -13.02
CA SER A 160 15.67 -1.42 -11.78
C SER A 160 14.97 -0.88 -10.52
N GLY A 161 13.75 -0.36 -10.65
CA GLY A 161 12.96 0.17 -9.53
C GLY A 161 13.30 1.60 -9.10
N GLU A 162 14.18 2.30 -9.81
CA GLU A 162 14.50 3.70 -9.51
C GLU A 162 13.40 4.63 -10.03
N LYS A 163 13.01 5.61 -9.20
CA LYS A 163 12.11 6.71 -9.61
C LYS A 163 12.78 7.48 -10.75
N ARG A 164 12.11 7.56 -11.89
CA ARG A 164 12.52 8.35 -13.05
C ARG A 164 11.55 9.50 -13.24
N GLN A 165 12.06 10.70 -13.07
CA GLN A 165 11.45 11.92 -13.57
C GLN A 165 12.42 12.50 -14.59
N ALA A 166 11.97 12.72 -15.83
CA ALA A 166 12.81 13.44 -16.78
C ALA A 166 13.05 14.85 -16.23
N GLN A 167 14.29 15.32 -16.36
CA GLN A 167 14.68 16.62 -15.83
C GLN A 167 13.81 17.72 -16.45
N GLY A 168 13.02 18.42 -15.62
CA GLY A 168 12.14 19.50 -16.06
C GLY A 168 10.68 19.09 -16.33
N GLU A 169 10.34 17.79 -16.30
CA GLU A 169 8.94 17.35 -16.40
C GLU A 169 8.27 17.35 -15.03
N LYS A 170 7.05 17.89 -14.94
CA LYS A 170 6.24 17.80 -13.72
C LYS A 170 5.73 16.37 -13.52
N PRO A 171 5.53 15.92 -12.27
CA PRO A 171 4.81 14.67 -12.01
C PRO A 171 3.42 14.72 -12.64
N MET A 172 2.94 13.57 -13.10
CA MET A 172 1.62 13.48 -13.74
C MET A 172 0.48 13.72 -12.73
N ALA A 173 0.68 13.23 -11.52
CA ALA A 173 -0.22 13.36 -10.40
C ALA A 173 0.58 13.35 -9.10
N TYR A 174 -0.09 13.71 -8.01
CA TYR A 174 0.36 13.51 -6.65
C TYR A 174 -0.69 12.66 -5.93
N VAL A 175 -0.22 11.78 -5.06
CA VAL A 175 -1.06 10.92 -4.23
C VAL A 175 -0.85 11.32 -2.80
N ALA A 176 -1.91 11.81 -2.16
CA ALA A 176 -1.93 12.00 -0.73
C ALA A 176 -2.40 10.72 -0.05
N VAL A 177 -1.73 10.33 1.03
CA VAL A 177 -2.01 9.13 1.81
C VAL A 177 -2.24 9.53 3.26
N LEU A 178 -3.24 8.92 3.91
CA LEU A 178 -3.59 9.12 5.31
C LEU A 178 -3.86 7.76 5.97
N ILE A 179 -3.21 7.53 7.10
CA ILE A 179 -3.50 6.41 7.99
C ILE A 179 -4.59 6.87 8.98
N GLY A 180 -5.77 6.27 8.90
CA GLY A 180 -6.88 6.48 9.83
C GLY A 180 -6.91 5.43 10.95
N PRO A 181 -7.69 5.65 12.01
CA PRO A 181 -7.86 4.64 13.06
C PRO A 181 -8.48 3.35 12.50
N PRO A 182 -8.37 2.22 13.23
CA PRO A 182 -9.06 1.00 12.86
C PRO A 182 -10.58 1.22 12.81
N PRO A 183 -11.32 0.43 12.02
CA PRO A 183 -12.77 0.54 11.94
C PRO A 183 -13.42 0.34 13.33
N GLN A 184 -14.30 1.26 13.75
CA GLN A 184 -15.06 1.07 14.98
C GLN A 184 -16.22 0.09 14.74
N GLU A 185 -16.51 -0.76 15.72
CA GLU A 185 -17.64 -1.68 15.64
C GLU A 185 -18.96 -0.88 15.60
N GLY A 186 -19.74 -1.06 14.53
CA GLY A 186 -21.09 -0.49 14.39
C GLY A 186 -21.21 0.84 13.64
N GLY A 187 -20.13 1.34 13.03
CA GLY A 187 -20.19 2.50 12.14
C GLY A 187 -20.60 2.10 10.72
N THR A 188 -21.86 2.32 10.35
CA THR A 188 -22.35 2.34 8.97
C THR A 188 -22.48 3.77 8.49
#